data_AF-A0A8J7L320-F1
#
_entry.id   AF-A0A8J7L320-F1
#
_cell.length_a   1.000
_cell.length_b   1.000
_cell.length_c   1.000
_cell.angle_alpha   90.00
_cell.angle_beta   90.00
_cell.angle_gamma   90.00
#
_symmetry.space_group_name_H-M   'P 1'
#
loop_
_entity.id
_entity.type
_entity.pdbx_description
1 polymer ?
#
loop_
_entity_poly.entity_id
_entity_poly.type
_entity_poly.pdbx_seq_one_letter_code
_entity_poly.pdbx_strand_id
1 'polypeptide(L)' 'MDFLTFIDKAIQKEDDEKLYQMWLARYILMTKESFITFEAFKDMVTGKNIDMRSTAEILSEIDEVEALFERR' A
#
# COMPACT_ATOMS: atom_id res chain seq x y z
N MET A 1 -18.01 6.90 20.01
CA MET A 1 -16.75 6.15 19.89
C MET A 1 -17.15 4.70 19.83
N ASP A 2 -17.20 4.12 18.63
CA ASP A 2 -17.82 2.81 18.41
C ASP A 2 -16.92 1.67 18.85
N PHE A 3 -17.49 0.71 19.59
CA PHE A 3 -16.84 -0.52 20.01
C PHE A 3 -16.24 -1.30 18.82
N LEU A 4 -16.91 -1.27 17.67
CA LEU A 4 -16.43 -1.86 16.41
C LEU A 4 -15.09 -1.26 15.97
N THR A 5 -14.88 0.04 16.15
CA THR A 5 -13.60 0.69 15.81
C THR A 5 -12.44 0.17 16.65
N PHE A 6 -12.68 -0.24 17.89
CA PHE A 6 -11.64 -0.84 18.74
C PHE A 6 -11.28 -2.26 18.30
N ILE A 7 -12.28 -3.03 17.88
CA ILE A 7 -12.07 -4.37 17.31
C ILE A 7 -11.26 -4.26 16.02
N ASP A 8 -11.66 -3.37 15.09
CA ASP A 8 -10.94 -3.19 13.83
C ASP A 8 -9.48 -2.78 14.04
N LYS A 9 -9.22 -1.88 15.00
CA LYS A 9 -7.85 -1.49 15.35
C LYS A 9 -7.04 -2.63 15.95
N ALA A 10 -7.67 -3.49 16.75
CA ALA A 10 -7.00 -4.66 17.32
C ALA A 10 -6.61 -5.65 16.23
N ILE A 11 -7.52 -5.91 15.28
CA ILE A 11 -7.27 -6.79 14.12
C ILE A 11 -6.13 -6.22 13.25
N GLN A 12 -6.20 -4.93 12.90
CA GLN A 12 -5.16 -4.27 12.11
C GLN A 12 -3.78 -4.35 12.77
N LYS A 13 -3.72 -4.23 14.10
CA LYS A 13 -2.47 -4.36 14.84
C LYS A 13 -1.92 -5.79 14.79
N GLU A 14 -2.78 -6.78 14.93
CA GLU A 14 -2.38 -8.20 14.84
C GLU A 14 -1.84 -8.53 13.45
N ASP A 15 -2.49 -8.04 12.39
CA ASP A 15 -2.06 -8.25 11.01
C ASP A 15 -0.73 -7.54 10.70
N ASP A 16 -0.55 -6.31 11.19
CA ASP A 16 0.72 -5.60 11.08
C ASP A 16 1.87 -6.34 11.78
N GLU A 17 1.62 -6.93 12.94
CA GLU A 17 2.61 -7.73 13.67
C GLU A 17 3.00 -8.98 12.87
N LYS A 18 2.03 -9.70 12.29
CA LYS A 18 2.31 -10.85 11.41
C LYS A 18 3.15 -10.45 10.21
N LEU A 19 2.81 -9.36 9.53
CA LEU A 19 3.56 -8.85 8.38
C LEU A 19 4.98 -8.45 8.78
N TYR A 20 5.16 -7.86 9.97
CA TYR A 20 6.48 -7.50 10.47
C TYR A 20 7.36 -8.74 10.74
N GLN A 21 6.79 -9.80 11.33
CA GLN A 21 7.51 -11.07 11.50
C GLN A 21 7.91 -11.71 10.17
N MET A 22 7.04 -11.65 9.16
CA MET A 22 7.36 -12.12 7.80
C MET A 22 8.48 -11.29 7.17
N TRP A 23 8.44 -9.97 7.34
CA TRP A 23 9.49 -9.08 6.85
C TRP A 23 10.83 -9.38 7.51
N LEU A 24 10.88 -9.56 8.85
CA LEU A 24 12.09 -9.92 9.57
C LEU A 24 12.68 -11.26 9.10
N ALA A 25 11.83 -12.27 8.87
CA ALA A 25 12.28 -13.55 8.33
C ALA A 25 12.94 -13.39 6.95
N ARG A 26 12.42 -12.48 6.12
CA ARG A 26 13.01 -12.15 4.81
C ARG A 26 14.24 -11.26 4.92
N TYR A 27 14.27 -10.34 5.88
CA TYR A 27 15.33 -9.34 6.08
C TYR A 27 16.70 -10.00 6.25
N ILE A 28 16.76 -11.11 6.98
CA ILE A 28 17.99 -11.89 7.19
C ILE A 28 18.60 -12.39 5.85
N LEU A 29 17.77 -12.56 4.83
CA LEU A 29 18.17 -13.01 3.49
C LEU A 29 18.40 -11.84 2.51
N MET A 30 18.13 -10.60 2.92
CA MET A 30 18.31 -9.43 2.06
C MET A 30 19.78 -9.00 1.99
N THR A 31 20.20 -8.57 0.81
CA THR A 31 21.48 -7.87 0.59
C THR A 31 21.25 -6.36 0.52
N LYS A 32 22.32 -5.57 0.40
CA LYS A 32 22.21 -4.13 0.15
C LYS A 32 21.43 -3.81 -1.12
N GLU A 33 21.53 -4.65 -2.15
CA GLU A 33 20.87 -4.44 -3.44
C GLU A 33 19.40 -4.87 -3.42
N SER A 34 19.06 -5.85 -2.58
CA SER A 34 17.70 -6.40 -2.48
C SER A 34 16.94 -5.93 -1.23
N PHE A 35 17.47 -4.93 -0.52
CA PHE A 35 16.86 -4.41 0.68
C PHE A 35 15.54 -3.71 0.33
N ILE A 36 14.49 -4.03 1.07
CA ILE A 36 13.20 -3.34 1.03
C ILE A 36 12.78 -2.96 2.45
N THR A 37 12.22 -1.77 2.63
CA THR A 37 11.67 -1.36 3.92
C THR A 37 10.45 -2.19 4.28
N PHE A 38 10.05 -2.16 5.55
CA PHE A 38 8.85 -2.86 6.00
C PHE A 38 7.60 -2.32 5.30
N GLU A 39 7.51 -1.00 5.11
CA GLU A 39 6.41 -0.31 4.45
C GLU A 39 6.29 -0.75 2.99
N ALA A 40 7.41 -0.80 2.26
CA ALA A 40 7.42 -1.27 0.88
C ALA A 40 7.03 -2.76 0.78
N PHE A 41 7.47 -3.58 1.74
CA PHE A 41 7.05 -4.99 1.82
C PHE A 41 5.56 -5.11 2.12
N LYS A 42 5.04 -4.33 3.06
CA LYS A 42 3.63 -4.30 3.45
C LYS A 42 2.75 -3.93 2.26
N ASP A 43 3.14 -2.90 1.50
CA ASP A 43 2.41 -2.48 0.31
C ASP A 43 2.42 -3.55 -0.79
N MET A 44 3.57 -4.21 -0.99
CA MET A 44 3.71 -5.31 -1.95
C MET A 44 2.83 -6.52 -1.58
N VAL A 45 2.74 -6.87 -0.30
CA VAL A 45 1.95 -8.03 0.17
C VAL A 45 0.46 -7.72 0.22
N THR A 46 0.08 -6.53 0.66
CA THR A 46 -1.33 -6.13 0.79
C THR A 46 -1.95 -5.68 -0.54
N GLY A 47 -1.13 -5.33 -1.53
CA GLY A 47 -1.61 -4.77 -2.79
C GLY A 47 -2.27 -3.41 -2.62
N LYS A 48 -2.11 -2.73 -1.48
CA LYS A 48 -2.72 -1.42 -1.21
C LYS A 48 -2.35 -0.35 -2.24
N ASN A 49 -1.17 -0.49 -2.87
CA ASN A 49 -0.70 0.42 -3.91
C ASN A 49 -1.11 -0.01 -5.33
N ILE A 50 -1.88 -1.08 -5.47
CA ILE A 50 -2.38 -1.53 -6.77
C ILE A 50 -3.70 -0.81 -7.03
N ASP A 51 -3.68 0.10 -8.00
CA ASP A 51 -4.90 0.70 -8.52
C ASP A 51 -5.68 -0.38 -9.28
N MET A 52 -6.83 -0.76 -8.74
CA MET A 52 -7.70 -1.80 -9.32
C MET A 52 -8.65 -1.23 -10.37
N ARG A 53 -8.64 0.09 -10.62
CA ARG A 53 -9.43 0.74 -11.66
C ARG A 53 -8.93 0.35 -13.04
N SER A 54 -9.81 0.45 -14.03
CA SER A 54 -9.43 0.14 -15.40
C SER A 54 -8.43 1.16 -15.95
N THR A 55 -7.56 0.74 -16.86
CA THR A 55 -6.63 1.65 -17.55
C THR A 55 -7.36 2.80 -18.24
N ALA A 56 -8.56 2.55 -18.76
CA ALA A 56 -9.39 3.56 -19.40
C ALA A 56 -9.83 4.68 -18.44
N GLU A 57 -10.22 4.33 -17.22
CA GLU A 57 -10.59 5.31 -16.18
C GLU A 57 -9.38 6.14 -15.75
N ILE A 58 -8.22 5.51 -15.57
CA ILE A 58 -6.98 6.21 -15.20
C ILE A 58 -6.54 7.18 -16.29
N LEU A 59 -6.63 6.78 -17.57
CA LEU A 59 -6.30 7.64 -18.70
C LEU A 59 -7.27 8.82 -18.82
N SER A 60 -8.57 8.61 -18.58
CA SER A 60 -9.56 9.68 -18.59
C SER A 60 -9.27 10.75 -17.53
N GLU A 61 -8.81 10.37 -16.34
CA GLU A 61 -8.42 11.32 -15.29
C GLU A 61 -7.18 12.14 -15.70
N ILE A 62 -6.22 11.53 -16.40
CA ILE A 62 -5.04 12.23 -16.91
C ILE A 62 -5.47 13.29 -17.93
N ASP A 63 -6.34 12.94 -18.88
CA ASP A 63 -6.84 13.86 -19.90
C ASP A 63 -7.58 15.06 -19.26
N GLU A 64 -8.37 14.82 -18.21
CA GLU A 64 -9.07 15.86 -17.45
C GLU A 64 -8.09 16.80 -16.72
N VAL A 65 -7.02 16.25 -16.14
CA VAL A 65 -5.98 17.02 -15.46
C VAL A 65 -5.19 17.87 -16.46
N GLU A 66 -4.79 17.32 -17.61
CA GLU A 66 -4.11 18.08 -18.67
C GLU A 66 -4.97 19.24 -19.17
N ALA A 67 -6.27 19.00 -19.40
CA ALA A 67 -7.20 20.04 -19.80
C ALA A 67 -7.36 21.17 -18.75
N LEU A 68 -7.14 20.89 -17.47
CA LEU A 68 -7.12 21.91 -16.42
C LEU A 68 -5.85 22.76 -16.44
N PHE A 69 -4.71 22.18 -16.81
CA PHE A 69 -3.45 22.91 -16.97
C PHE A 69 -3.43 23.79 -18.22
N GLU A 70 -4.03 23.34 -19.33
CA GLU A 70 -4.12 24.12 -20.58
C GLU A 70 -5.09 25.32 -20.50
N ARG A 71 -5.99 25.34 -19.50
CA ARG A 71 -6.94 26.44 -19.28
C ARG A 71 -6.41 27.56 -18.36
N ARG A 72 -5.16 27.48 -17.91
CA ARG A 72 -4.47 28.54 -17.13
C ARG A 72 -3.47 29.31 -17.99
#